data_AF-A0A0M1IWI5-F1
#
_entry.id   AF-A0A0M1IWI5-F1
#
_cell.length_a   1.000
_cell.length_b   1.000
_cell.length_c   1.000
_cell.angle_alpha   90.00
_cell.angle_beta   90.00
_cell.angle_gamma   90.00
#
_symmetry.space_group_name_H-M   'P 1'
#
loop_
_entity.id
_entity.type
_entity.pdbx_description
1 polymer ?
#
loop_
_entity_poly.entity_id
_entity_poly.type
_entity_poly.pdbx_seq_one_letter_code
_entity_poly.pdbx_strand_id
1 'polypeptide(L)'
;MKPIIQNIDEMKDSREMLESKHHPFTTIFIYILLLIFLSAFIWCWFAEKKIVVDVQGVVRPNENIHKVSNLLGSKVLSVNFKNGDKVEKGKILYTLEHKELDVQKSSLDKSKKDLEKEISNLEKLKKSISDNKNYFTDSKDEKEYYNKYLSYEKSKKTLTIIKR
;
A
#
# COMPACT_ATOMS: atom_id res chain seq x y z
N MET A 1 -75.98 -62.94 53.94
CA MET A 1 -74.88 -61.97 54.13
C MET A 1 -75.11 -61.28 55.47
N LYS A 2 -74.17 -61.39 56.41
CA LYS A 2 -74.18 -60.62 57.67
C LYS A 2 -73.38 -59.32 57.46
N PRO A 3 -73.84 -58.18 57.95
CA PRO A 3 -73.11 -56.92 57.81
C PRO A 3 -71.87 -56.92 58.71
N ILE A 4 -70.73 -56.51 58.14
CA ILE A 4 -69.47 -56.30 58.85
C ILE A 4 -69.57 -54.91 59.49
N ILE A 5 -69.56 -54.85 60.82
CA ILE A 5 -69.59 -53.58 61.56
C ILE A 5 -68.14 -53.26 61.91
N GLN A 6 -67.55 -52.29 61.18
CA GLN A 6 -66.19 -51.81 61.42
C GLN A 6 -66.18 -50.80 62.56
N ASN A 7 -65.28 -50.99 63.52
CA ASN A 7 -65.25 -50.23 64.77
C ASN A 7 -64.50 -48.90 64.57
N ILE A 8 -65.09 -47.78 64.99
CA ILE A 8 -64.57 -46.43 64.73
C ILE A 8 -63.21 -46.18 65.42
N ASP A 9 -62.89 -46.96 66.47
CA ASP A 9 -61.58 -46.87 67.14
C ASP A 9 -60.40 -47.27 66.23
N GLU A 10 -60.61 -48.03 65.15
CA GLU A 10 -59.56 -48.33 64.15
C GLU A 10 -59.22 -47.13 63.26
N MET A 11 -60.06 -46.08 63.21
CA MET A 11 -59.78 -44.85 62.47
C MET A 11 -58.97 -43.82 63.28
N LYS A 12 -58.74 -44.08 64.57
CA LYS A 12 -58.02 -43.16 65.47
C LYS A 12 -56.50 -43.22 65.30
N ASP A 13 -55.97 -44.28 64.70
CA ASP A 13 -54.55 -44.52 64.42
C ASP A 13 -53.95 -43.48 63.45
N SER A 14 -54.81 -42.80 62.67
CA SER A 14 -54.38 -41.69 61.81
C SER A 14 -53.92 -40.44 62.59
N ARG A 15 -54.29 -40.30 63.87
CA ARG A 15 -53.84 -39.16 64.70
C ARG A 15 -52.46 -39.38 65.32
N GLU A 16 -52.11 -40.59 65.76
CA GLU A 16 -50.78 -40.87 66.33
C GLU A 16 -49.67 -40.75 65.28
N MET A 17 -49.96 -41.06 64.01
CA MET A 17 -49.02 -40.82 62.92
C MET A 17 -48.81 -39.31 62.65
N LEU A 18 -49.86 -38.49 62.79
CA LEU A 18 -49.79 -37.03 62.64
C LEU A 18 -49.21 -36.31 63.88
N GLU A 19 -49.34 -36.91 65.06
CA GLU A 19 -48.71 -36.46 66.31
C GLU A 19 -47.30 -37.03 66.50
N SER A 20 -46.81 -37.86 65.58
CA SER A 20 -45.42 -38.34 65.61
C SER A 20 -44.48 -37.13 65.51
N LYS A 21 -43.89 -36.81 66.67
CA LYS A 21 -43.01 -35.67 66.86
C LYS A 21 -41.91 -35.75 65.80
N HIS A 22 -41.97 -34.81 64.86
CA HIS A 22 -41.05 -34.74 63.73
C HIS A 22 -39.60 -34.95 64.20
N HIS A 23 -38.99 -36.04 63.74
CA HIS A 23 -37.67 -36.46 64.22
C HIS A 23 -36.67 -35.31 63.96
N PRO A 24 -35.83 -34.93 64.93
CA PRO A 24 -34.95 -33.75 64.82
C PRO A 24 -34.04 -33.82 63.59
N PHE A 25 -33.69 -35.03 63.13
CA PHE A 25 -32.98 -35.27 61.88
C PHE A 25 -33.66 -34.66 60.65
N THR A 26 -34.99 -34.75 60.52
CA THR A 26 -35.71 -34.23 59.37
C THR A 26 -35.71 -32.69 59.36
N THR A 27 -35.72 -32.05 60.55
CA THR A 27 -35.54 -30.60 60.68
C THR A 27 -34.11 -30.18 60.33
N ILE A 28 -33.11 -30.91 60.79
CA ILE A 28 -31.71 -30.64 60.45
C ILE A 28 -31.48 -30.79 58.95
N PHE A 29 -32.04 -31.84 58.36
CA PHE A 29 -31.98 -32.11 56.93
C PHE A 29 -32.62 -30.98 56.10
N ILE A 30 -33.80 -30.47 56.49
CA ILE A 30 -34.44 -29.38 55.74
C ILE A 30 -33.63 -28.08 55.82
N TYR A 31 -33.01 -27.76 56.96
CA TYR A 31 -32.15 -26.57 57.08
C TYR A 31 -30.86 -26.69 56.27
N ILE A 32 -30.23 -27.87 56.24
CA ILE A 32 -29.06 -28.13 55.40
C ILE A 32 -29.41 -27.96 53.92
N LEU A 33 -30.56 -28.50 53.50
CA LEU A 33 -31.05 -28.34 52.14
C LEU A 33 -31.24 -26.86 51.78
N LEU A 34 -31.82 -26.08 52.70
CA LEU A 34 -32.07 -24.65 52.53
C LEU A 34 -30.75 -23.85 52.47
N LEU A 35 -29.75 -24.21 53.27
CA LEU A 35 -28.41 -23.62 53.24
C LEU A 35 -27.73 -23.81 51.89
N ILE A 36 -27.84 -25.01 51.29
CA ILE A 36 -27.27 -25.31 49.98
C ILE A 36 -27.91 -24.43 48.90
N PHE A 37 -29.24 -24.28 48.93
CA PHE A 37 -29.93 -23.37 48.00
C PHE A 37 -29.47 -21.93 48.18
N LEU A 38 -29.39 -21.43 49.41
CA LEU A 38 -28.89 -20.08 49.70
C LEU A 38 -27.47 -19.90 49.15
N SER A 39 -26.55 -20.83 49.42
CA SER A 39 -25.18 -20.75 48.90
C SER A 39 -25.12 -20.73 47.37
N ALA A 40 -25.99 -21.49 46.69
CA ALA A 40 -26.04 -21.52 45.24
C ALA A 40 -26.56 -20.20 44.65
N PHE A 41 -27.55 -19.57 45.31
CA PHE A 41 -28.04 -18.25 44.93
C PHE A 41 -27.00 -17.15 45.14
N ILE A 42 -26.29 -17.16 46.28
CA ILE A 42 -25.15 -16.24 46.50
C ILE A 42 -24.11 -16.44 45.40
N TRP A 43 -23.74 -17.69 45.09
CA TRP A 43 -22.74 -17.99 44.07
C TRP A 43 -23.16 -17.49 42.68
N CYS A 44 -24.43 -17.66 42.32
CA CYS A 44 -24.97 -17.20 41.04
C CYS A 44 -24.92 -15.67 40.92
N TRP A 45 -25.13 -14.94 42.02
CA TRP A 45 -25.05 -13.48 42.03
C TRP A 45 -23.63 -12.96 41.76
N PHE A 46 -22.62 -13.62 42.33
CA PHE A 46 -21.20 -13.23 42.16
C PHE A 46 -20.56 -13.76 40.87
N ALA A 47 -21.22 -14.68 40.16
CA ALA A 47 -20.69 -15.29 38.96
C ALA A 47 -20.77 -14.32 37.77
N GLU A 48 -19.73 -13.52 37.57
CA GLU A 48 -19.58 -12.71 36.36
C GLU A 48 -19.29 -13.60 35.15
N LYS A 49 -20.23 -13.63 34.19
CA LYS A 49 -20.03 -14.29 32.91
C LYS A 49 -19.18 -13.41 32.01
N LYS A 50 -17.90 -13.77 31.84
CA LYS A 50 -17.04 -13.14 30.82
C LYS A 50 -17.52 -13.54 29.43
N ILE A 51 -17.96 -12.55 28.67
CA ILE A 51 -18.29 -12.72 27.25
C ILE A 51 -17.01 -12.43 26.47
N VAL A 52 -16.35 -13.48 26.03
CA VAL A 52 -15.26 -13.40 25.04
C VAL A 52 -15.85 -13.68 23.68
N VAL A 53 -15.64 -12.74 22.75
CA VAL A 53 -16.06 -12.87 21.35
C VAL A 53 -14.80 -13.14 20.54
N ASP A 54 -14.70 -14.35 20.00
CA ASP A 54 -13.63 -14.71 19.07
C ASP A 54 -13.94 -14.10 17.70
N VAL A 55 -13.24 -13.02 17.37
CA VAL A 55 -13.33 -12.38 16.05
C VAL A 55 -12.17 -12.81 15.17
N GLN A 56 -12.47 -13.27 13.96
CA GLN A 56 -11.47 -13.55 12.95
C GLN A 56 -11.17 -12.24 12.20
N GLY A 57 -10.08 -11.57 12.61
CA GLY A 57 -9.57 -10.38 11.94
C GLY A 57 -8.36 -10.70 11.08
N VAL A 58 -8.30 -10.15 9.87
CA VAL A 58 -7.08 -10.15 9.06
C VAL A 58 -6.39 -8.80 9.23
N VAL A 59 -5.14 -8.81 9.68
CA VAL A 59 -4.31 -7.60 9.74
C VAL A 59 -4.00 -7.17 8.32
N ARG A 60 -4.58 -6.04 7.90
CA ARG A 60 -4.26 -5.40 6.62
C ARG A 60 -3.46 -4.13 6.88
N PRO A 61 -2.46 -3.82 6.04
CA PRO A 61 -1.81 -2.52 6.06
C PRO A 61 -2.86 -1.41 5.90
N ASN A 62 -2.73 -0.34 6.67
CA ASN A 62 -3.63 0.81 6.60
C ASN A 62 -3.44 1.61 5.28
N GLU A 63 -2.33 1.38 4.60
CA GLU A 63 -1.93 2.04 3.36
C GLU A 63 -1.85 1.06 2.18
N ASN A 64 -1.94 1.61 0.97
CA ASN A 64 -1.85 0.82 -0.26
C ASN A 64 -0.48 0.13 -0.36
N ILE A 65 -0.49 -1.17 -0.65
CA ILE A 65 0.73 -1.92 -0.94
C ILE A 65 1.24 -1.49 -2.31
N HIS A 66 2.35 -0.73 -2.32
CA HIS A 66 3.00 -0.30 -3.55
C HIS A 66 3.91 -1.41 -4.09
N LYS A 67 3.58 -1.93 -5.28
CA LYS A 67 4.44 -2.88 -6.00
C LYS A 67 5.50 -2.09 -6.77
N VAL A 68 6.77 -2.34 -6.47
CA VAL A 68 7.89 -1.79 -7.23
C VAL A 68 8.16 -2.73 -8.41
N SER A 69 7.89 -2.26 -9.62
CA SER A 69 8.21 -2.97 -10.86
C SER A 69 9.03 -2.06 -11.74
N ASN A 70 9.99 -2.63 -12.46
CA ASN A 70 10.67 -1.88 -13.51
C ASN A 70 9.81 -1.86 -14.78
N LEU A 71 9.95 -0.78 -15.55
CA LEU A 71 9.31 -0.60 -16.86
C LEU A 71 10.01 -1.38 -17.97
N LEU A 72 11.31 -1.65 -17.81
CA LEU A 72 12.16 -2.30 -18.81
C LEU A 72 12.66 -3.66 -18.33
N GLY A 73 12.72 -4.65 -19.22
CA GLY A 73 13.40 -5.91 -18.93
C GLY A 73 14.90 -5.72 -19.06
N SER A 74 15.62 -5.59 -17.95
CA SER A 74 17.09 -5.58 -17.94
C SER A 74 17.63 -6.43 -16.79
N LYS A 75 18.89 -6.83 -16.89
CA LYS A 75 19.60 -7.60 -15.88
C LYS A 75 19.80 -6.76 -14.62
N VAL A 76 19.57 -7.37 -13.45
CA VAL A 76 19.83 -6.72 -12.16
C VAL A 76 21.34 -6.74 -11.87
N LEU A 77 21.92 -5.57 -11.67
CA LEU A 77 23.34 -5.39 -11.36
C LEU A 77 23.60 -5.50 -9.84
N SER A 78 22.76 -4.85 -9.03
CA SER A 78 22.89 -4.84 -7.58
C SER A 78 21.54 -4.81 -6.89
N VAL A 79 21.48 -5.40 -5.70
CA VAL A 79 20.31 -5.42 -4.81
C VAL A 79 20.73 -4.87 -3.45
N ASN A 80 20.06 -3.80 -3.00
CA ASN A 80 20.38 -3.01 -1.82
C ASN A 80 19.29 -3.08 -0.74
N PHE A 81 18.47 -4.14 -0.74
CA PHE A 81 17.44 -4.36 0.26
C PHE A 81 17.43 -5.81 0.76
N LYS A 82 16.97 -6.00 1.99
CA LYS A 82 16.66 -7.30 2.59
C LYS A 82 15.18 -7.37 2.94
N ASN A 83 14.66 -8.59 3.07
CA ASN A 83 13.27 -8.81 3.47
C ASN A 83 13.02 -8.24 4.88
N GLY A 84 12.00 -7.41 5.01
CA GLY A 84 11.66 -6.74 6.28
C GLY A 84 12.35 -5.40 6.51
N ASP A 85 13.21 -4.94 5.58
CA ASP A 85 13.85 -3.63 5.70
C ASP A 85 12.83 -2.49 5.59
N LYS A 86 12.97 -1.48 6.45
CA LYS A 86 12.26 -0.20 6.28
C LYS A 86 12.94 0.60 5.18
N VAL A 87 12.14 1.10 4.24
CA VAL A 87 12.59 1.87 3.09
C VAL A 87 11.88 3.21 3.06
N GLU A 88 12.64 4.27 2.75
CA GLU A 88 12.12 5.63 2.61
C GLU A 88 11.95 5.98 1.13
N LYS A 89 11.11 6.98 0.85
CA LYS A 89 10.87 7.46 -0.51
C LYS A 89 12.19 7.96 -1.14
N GLY A 90 12.53 7.40 -2.30
CA GLY A 90 13.74 7.75 -3.04
C GLY A 90 14.96 6.85 -2.75
N LYS A 91 14.86 5.90 -1.80
CA LYS A 91 15.92 4.91 -1.59
C LYS A 91 16.04 3.99 -2.79
N ILE A 92 17.26 3.85 -3.31
CA ILE A 92 17.58 2.92 -4.40
C ILE A 92 17.54 1.49 -3.86
N LEU A 93 16.58 0.70 -4.33
CA LEU A 93 16.42 -0.70 -3.91
C LEU A 93 17.30 -1.64 -4.74
N TYR A 94 17.35 -1.46 -6.04
CA TYR A 94 18.19 -2.24 -6.93
C TYR A 94 18.56 -1.41 -8.15
N THR A 95 19.70 -1.72 -8.75
CA THR A 95 20.18 -1.06 -9.96
C THR A 95 20.19 -2.06 -11.10
N LEU A 96 19.76 -1.61 -12.27
CA LEU A 96 19.77 -2.42 -13.50
C LEU A 96 20.98 -2.09 -14.34
N GLU A 97 21.40 -3.05 -15.14
CA GLU A 97 22.39 -2.84 -16.18
C GLU A 97 21.84 -1.86 -17.23
N HIS A 98 22.56 -0.77 -17.45
CA HIS A 98 22.14 0.36 -18.28
C HIS A 98 23.17 0.76 -19.36
N LYS A 99 24.21 -0.07 -19.57
CA LYS A 99 25.30 0.23 -20.52
C LYS A 99 24.81 0.55 -21.93
N GLU A 100 23.83 -0.20 -22.42
CA GLU A 100 23.26 0.04 -23.75
C GLU A 100 22.48 1.36 -23.81
N LEU A 101 21.71 1.66 -22.75
CA LEU A 101 20.97 2.92 -22.63
C LEU A 101 21.92 4.13 -22.58
N ASP A 102 23.06 4.01 -21.91
CA ASP A 102 24.07 5.08 -21.86
C ASP A 102 24.68 5.36 -23.24
N VAL A 103 24.97 4.29 -24.00
CA VAL A 103 25.48 4.43 -25.37
C VAL A 103 24.44 5.12 -26.25
N GLN A 104 23.19 4.67 -26.20
CA GLN A 104 22.09 5.31 -26.95
C GLN A 104 21.92 6.79 -26.56
N LYS A 105 21.93 7.09 -25.26
CA LYS A 105 21.82 8.46 -24.75
C LYS A 105 22.96 9.34 -25.26
N SER A 106 24.20 8.87 -25.18
CA SER A 106 25.37 9.62 -25.65
C SER A 106 25.33 9.91 -27.15
N SER A 107 24.84 8.96 -27.95
CA SER A 107 24.64 9.15 -29.39
C SER A 107 23.58 10.21 -29.71
N LEU A 108 22.47 10.17 -28.97
CA LEU A 108 21.39 11.16 -29.10
C LEU A 108 21.84 12.55 -28.65
N ASP A 109 22.55 12.66 -27.53
CA ASP A 109 23.08 13.94 -27.04
C ASP A 109 24.08 14.55 -28.03
N LYS A 110 24.93 13.73 -28.67
CA LYS A 110 25.83 14.20 -29.73
C LYS A 110 25.04 14.72 -30.94
N SER A 111 24.06 13.95 -31.41
CA SER A 111 23.21 14.35 -32.54
C SER A 111 22.45 15.64 -32.25
N LYS A 112 21.94 15.80 -31.02
CA LYS A 112 21.29 17.02 -30.56
C LYS A 112 22.23 18.22 -30.61
N LYS A 113 23.45 18.08 -30.09
CA LYS A 113 24.45 19.15 -30.08
C LYS A 113 24.85 19.58 -31.50
N ASP A 114 24.98 18.63 -32.41
CA ASP A 114 25.32 18.91 -33.81
C ASP A 114 24.17 19.70 -34.49
N LEU A 115 22.92 19.29 -34.26
CA LEU A 115 21.73 20.01 -34.76
C LEU A 115 21.60 21.42 -34.15
N GLU A 116 21.84 21.59 -32.85
CA GLU A 116 21.84 22.91 -32.20
C GLU A 116 22.90 23.84 -32.79
N LYS A 117 24.09 23.33 -33.08
CA LYS A 117 25.15 24.08 -33.78
C LYS A 117 24.70 24.45 -35.20
N GLU A 118 24.04 23.54 -35.91
CA GLU A 118 23.53 23.81 -37.25
C GLU A 118 22.47 24.91 -37.24
N ILE A 119 21.50 24.85 -36.32
CA ILE A 119 20.47 25.89 -36.14
C ILE A 119 21.13 27.24 -35.84
N SER A 120 22.06 27.30 -34.89
CA SER A 120 22.77 28.53 -34.55
C SER A 120 23.52 29.12 -35.76
N ASN A 121 24.14 28.27 -36.58
CA ASN A 121 24.83 28.71 -37.79
C ASN A 121 23.85 29.21 -38.85
N LEU A 122 22.70 28.55 -39.04
CA LEU A 122 21.67 28.98 -39.98
C LEU A 122 21.05 30.33 -39.56
N GLU A 123 20.80 30.54 -38.28
CA GLU A 123 20.33 31.83 -37.75
C GLU A 123 21.35 32.94 -37.99
N LYS A 124 22.62 32.67 -37.71
CA LYS A 124 23.73 33.60 -37.98
C LYS A 124 23.85 33.89 -39.49
N LEU A 125 23.60 32.92 -40.36
CA LEU A 125 23.60 33.09 -41.82
C LEU A 125 22.44 33.97 -42.27
N LYS A 126 21.23 33.70 -41.76
CA LYS A 126 20.05 34.53 -42.01
C LYS A 126 20.32 35.99 -41.61
N LYS A 127 20.88 36.21 -40.42
CA LYS A 127 21.27 37.55 -39.94
C LYS A 127 22.31 38.20 -40.85
N SER A 128 23.34 37.45 -41.26
CA SER A 128 24.38 37.94 -42.17
C SER A 128 23.79 38.42 -43.49
N ILE A 129 22.83 37.68 -44.04
CA ILE A 129 22.12 38.03 -45.28
C ILE A 129 21.25 39.28 -45.09
N SER A 130 20.49 39.36 -44.00
CA SER A 130 19.65 40.52 -43.69
C SER A 130 20.46 41.80 -43.52
N ASP A 131 21.57 41.74 -42.79
CA ASP A 131 22.42 42.88 -42.49
C ASP A 131 23.43 43.20 -43.62
N ASN A 132 23.45 42.40 -44.70
CA ASN A 132 24.46 42.42 -45.77
C ASN A 132 25.91 42.43 -45.24
N LYS A 133 26.15 41.79 -44.10
CA LYS A 133 27.46 41.72 -43.46
C LYS A 133 27.76 40.27 -43.09
N ASN A 134 28.93 39.78 -43.46
CA ASN A 134 29.36 38.45 -43.06
C ASN A 134 29.74 38.44 -41.57
N TYR A 135 28.99 37.70 -40.75
CA TYR A 135 29.33 37.50 -39.34
C TYR A 135 30.19 36.24 -39.09
N PHE A 136 30.44 35.42 -40.11
CA PHE A 136 31.30 34.25 -40.02
C PHE A 136 32.78 34.61 -40.21
N THR A 137 33.63 33.82 -39.59
CA THR A 137 35.09 33.88 -39.71
C THR A 137 35.60 32.82 -40.68
N ASP A 138 36.74 33.06 -41.34
CA ASP A 138 37.43 32.02 -42.13
C ASP A 138 38.24 31.09 -41.20
N SER A 139 37.53 30.48 -40.26
CA SER A 139 38.04 29.48 -39.33
C SER A 139 37.59 28.09 -39.76
N LYS A 140 38.35 27.04 -39.40
CA LYS A 140 38.02 25.65 -39.78
C LYS A 140 36.57 25.25 -39.42
N ASP A 141 36.05 25.76 -38.30
CA ASP A 141 34.71 25.45 -37.80
C ASP A 141 33.57 26.20 -38.52
N GLU A 142 33.83 27.41 -39.01
CA GLU A 142 32.81 28.27 -39.64
C GLU A 142 32.96 28.35 -41.18
N LYS A 143 34.01 27.75 -41.74
CA LYS A 143 34.38 27.84 -43.16
C LYS A 143 33.24 27.49 -44.11
N GLU A 144 32.46 26.47 -43.77
CA GLU A 144 31.31 26.05 -44.59
C GLU A 144 30.29 27.19 -44.74
N TYR A 145 29.87 27.78 -43.62
CA TYR A 145 28.87 28.85 -43.60
C TYR A 145 29.43 30.19 -44.11
N TYR A 146 30.71 30.45 -43.87
CA TYR A 146 31.45 31.55 -44.48
C TYR A 146 31.38 31.49 -46.02
N ASN A 147 31.67 30.32 -46.60
CA ASN A 147 31.62 30.12 -48.05
C ASN A 147 30.19 30.18 -48.61
N LYS A 148 29.19 29.71 -47.84
CA LYS A 148 27.76 29.84 -48.21
C LYS A 148 27.37 31.32 -48.36
N TYR A 149 27.79 32.18 -47.41
CA TYR A 149 27.53 33.62 -47.49
C TYR A 149 28.22 34.28 -48.71
N LEU A 150 29.49 33.98 -48.96
CA LEU A 150 30.21 34.51 -50.12
C LEU A 150 29.57 34.12 -51.45
N SER A 151 29.08 32.88 -51.54
CA SER A 151 28.38 32.37 -52.72
C SER A 151 27.06 33.12 -52.97
N TYR A 152 26.32 33.43 -51.90
CA TYR A 152 25.13 34.29 -51.96
C TYR A 152 25.46 35.72 -52.42
N GLU A 153 26.53 36.33 -51.91
CA GLU A 153 26.93 37.68 -52.33
C GLU A 153 27.32 37.72 -53.81
N LYS A 154 28.06 36.70 -54.27
CA LYS A 154 28.45 36.57 -55.68
C LYS A 154 27.24 36.43 -56.60
N SER A 155 26.27 35.58 -56.24
CA SER A 155 25.06 35.39 -57.05
C SER A 155 24.20 36.66 -57.11
N LYS A 156 24.08 37.39 -56.00
CA LYS A 156 23.41 38.71 -55.95
C LYS A 156 24.05 39.73 -56.91
N LYS A 157 25.40 39.80 -56.95
CA LYS A 157 26.12 40.69 -57.87
C LYS A 157 25.86 40.32 -59.33
N THR A 158 25.95 39.04 -59.70
CA THR A 158 25.67 38.57 -61.06
C THR A 158 24.24 38.89 -61.51
N LEU A 159 23.24 38.68 -60.64
CA LEU A 159 21.84 39.02 -60.94
C LEU A 159 21.62 40.52 -61.16
N THR A 160 22.38 41.37 -60.46
CA THR A 160 22.31 42.83 -60.62
C THR A 160 22.90 43.27 -61.96
N ILE A 161 23.93 42.57 -62.46
CA ILE A 161 24.56 42.85 -63.75
C ILE A 161 23.67 42.43 -64.92
N ILE A 162 22.95 41.29 -64.80
CA ILE A 162 22.06 40.78 -65.87
C ILE A 162 20.79 41.64 -66.03
N LYS A 163 20.34 42.31 -64.96
CA LYS A 163 19.16 43.18 -64.98
C LYS A 163 19.42 44.61 -65.50
N ARG A 164 20.67 44.92 -65.86
CA ARG A 164 21.11 46.24 -66.33
C ARG A 164 21.39 46.20 -67.82
#